data_AF-A0A1Q7XXZ0-F1
#
_entry.id   AF-A0A1Q7XXZ0-F1
#
_cell.length_a   1.000
_cell.length_b   1.000
_cell.length_c   1.000
_cell.angle_alpha   90.00
_cell.angle_beta   90.00
_cell.angle_gamma   90.00
#
_symmetry.space_group_name_H-M   'P 1'
#
loop_
_entity.id
_entity.type
_entity.pdbx_description
1 polymer ?
#
loop_
_entity_poly.entity_id
_entity_poly.type
_entity_poly.pdbx_seq_one_letter_code
_entity_poly.pdbx_strand_id
1 'polypeptide(L)'
;MAWHVKLACLGLCALYLSPVLFLGGVAVQAQEAAVAPPSAVSKPVTDADFIAAADEVLGQMSQITGLQLVTPLKKSLRSREEIRAYVIKQMNEDKNAAERYADERSAEAFGLLPKGFDLDSFMVNVLTEQVEGLYDPQTREFYIADWSPPADQRMVMAHELTHALEDQHFQIEAWAKAARPNEDAELARDSVLEGSAMAAMIDYLMLGTGRSLKDVPDFDPGVLIGDLGSSPTLQKAPPFLKDALMFPYLGGLTFSAAVMKNTGWSALPGLFEKPPVSTQQILHPALYQSGRTPRKVTLPPLEKMLGDNWSKLDENIMGEFGWKEVLKQFLDNDRAKSLAAAWDGDRYMVFEQKRTKRLLLVTRLYLDSEELAARFFGQYSEALEKKHSERTNLLRRPNFFSFDTPDGGVFLDCLGDECVTLEGATRNVFDGFTKALNWPLAPPPRERPGAAPAKTAAISAPAAPLVAGIFSPAAQTAP
;
A
#
# COMPACT_ATOMS: atom_id res chain seq x y z
N MET A 1 7.96 18.38 33.16
CA MET A 1 6.77 18.13 32.33
C MET A 1 6.95 18.91 31.03
N ALA A 2 7.69 18.34 30.08
CA ALA A 2 7.93 18.96 28.78
C ALA A 2 7.37 18.00 27.73
N TRP A 3 6.44 18.52 26.94
CA TRP A 3 5.70 17.78 25.93
C TRP A 3 6.54 17.71 24.66
N HIS A 4 6.91 16.51 24.22
CA HIS A 4 7.59 16.28 22.96
C HIS A 4 6.55 15.95 21.88
N VAL A 5 6.39 16.86 20.92
CA VAL A 5 5.64 16.67 19.67
C VAL A 5 6.57 15.96 18.69
N LYS A 6 6.16 14.80 18.15
CA LYS A 6 6.91 14.01 17.15
C LYS A 6 6.06 13.84 15.88
N LEU A 7 6.66 14.05 14.71
CA LEU A 7 6.08 13.76 13.40
C LEU A 7 6.11 12.26 13.13
N ALA A 8 5.33 11.76 12.16
CA ALA A 8 5.26 10.34 11.73
C ALA A 8 4.44 10.22 10.43
N CYS A 9 4.56 9.05 9.76
CA CYS A 9 3.82 8.47 8.62
C CYS A 9 4.80 7.64 7.76
N LEU A 10 4.95 6.32 7.98
CA LEU A 10 5.83 5.55 7.08
C LEU A 10 5.57 4.03 6.94
N GLY A 11 4.41 3.41 7.22
CA GLY A 11 4.32 1.93 7.05
C GLY A 11 3.98 1.46 5.66
N LEU A 12 3.60 0.20 5.53
CA LEU A 12 3.45 -0.53 4.26
C LEU A 12 2.56 0.14 3.19
N CYS A 13 1.78 1.15 3.56
CA CYS A 13 1.11 2.06 2.63
C CYS A 13 1.45 3.54 2.84
N ALA A 14 2.20 3.91 3.87
CA ALA A 14 2.77 5.24 4.04
C ALA A 14 4.23 5.22 3.57
N LEU A 15 4.45 5.63 2.32
CA LEU A 15 5.74 6.19 1.90
C LEU A 15 5.61 7.68 1.63
N TYR A 16 4.68 8.34 2.34
CA TYR A 16 4.44 9.76 2.24
C TYR A 16 5.25 10.47 3.31
N LEU A 17 6.44 10.86 2.91
CA LEU A 17 6.90 12.17 3.31
C LEU A 17 5.81 13.16 2.87
N SER A 18 5.09 13.76 3.80
CA SER A 18 4.42 15.06 3.57
C SER A 18 5.27 16.21 4.15
N PRO A 19 6.43 16.54 3.57
CA PRO A 19 6.46 17.73 2.76
C PRO A 19 5.53 17.51 1.58
N VAL A 20 4.64 18.46 1.37
CA VAL A 20 3.95 18.56 0.10
C VAL A 20 5.04 18.64 -0.98
N LEU A 21 5.03 17.73 -1.96
CA LEU A 21 6.04 17.68 -3.00
C LEU A 21 5.36 17.60 -4.36
N PHE A 22 5.58 18.58 -5.22
CA PHE A 22 5.19 18.45 -6.63
C PHE A 22 6.24 17.65 -7.42
N LEU A 23 5.79 16.60 -8.12
CA LEU A 23 6.60 15.81 -9.05
C LEU A 23 6.57 16.46 -10.44
N GLY A 24 7.64 17.14 -10.85
CA GLY A 24 7.74 17.69 -12.20
C GLY A 24 8.08 16.63 -13.26
N GLY A 25 7.57 16.83 -14.48
CA GLY A 25 7.90 15.98 -15.60
C GLY A 25 8.03 16.68 -16.95
N VAL A 26 8.85 16.07 -17.78
CA VAL A 26 9.39 16.65 -19.02
C VAL A 26 8.30 16.87 -20.07
N ALA A 27 8.28 18.10 -20.59
CA ALA A 27 7.37 18.64 -21.60
C ALA A 27 6.94 17.69 -22.74
N VAL A 28 5.64 17.78 -23.06
CA VAL A 28 4.94 17.25 -24.23
C VAL A 28 5.64 17.65 -25.54
N GLN A 29 6.04 16.66 -26.34
CA GLN A 29 6.37 16.88 -27.76
C GLN A 29 5.08 16.95 -28.59
N ALA A 30 4.67 18.15 -28.95
CA ALA A 30 3.64 18.39 -29.96
C ALA A 30 4.27 18.64 -31.34
N GLN A 31 3.82 17.85 -32.31
CA GLN A 31 3.79 18.01 -33.77
C GLN A 31 4.70 19.07 -34.45
N GLU A 32 5.49 18.57 -35.39
CA GLU A 32 6.33 19.24 -36.39
C GLU A 32 5.72 20.53 -36.98
N ALA A 33 6.27 21.69 -36.59
CA ALA A 33 6.10 22.96 -37.29
C ALA A 33 7.46 23.67 -37.41
N ALA A 34 7.70 24.22 -38.59
CA ALA A 34 8.94 24.76 -39.12
C ALA A 34 9.88 25.49 -38.14
N VAL A 35 11.17 25.18 -38.27
CA VAL A 35 12.32 25.75 -37.54
C VAL A 35 12.32 27.28 -37.61
N ALA A 36 12.02 27.94 -36.49
CA ALA A 36 12.38 29.33 -36.24
C ALA A 36 13.78 29.40 -35.59
N PRO A 37 14.56 30.48 -35.78
CA PRO A 37 15.93 30.60 -35.25
C PRO A 37 15.97 30.62 -33.71
N PRO A 38 17.11 30.32 -33.09
CA PRO A 38 17.22 30.16 -31.64
C PRO A 38 16.81 31.43 -30.92
N SER A 39 15.75 31.32 -30.12
CA SER A 39 15.29 32.39 -29.25
C SER A 39 16.30 32.64 -28.13
N ALA A 40 16.37 33.90 -27.71
CA ALA A 40 17.34 34.50 -26.81
C ALA A 40 17.66 33.68 -25.55
N VAL A 41 18.92 33.77 -25.12
CA VAL A 41 19.39 33.38 -23.78
C VAL A 41 18.45 34.00 -22.73
N SER A 42 17.68 33.15 -22.04
CA SER A 42 16.82 33.57 -20.94
C SER A 42 17.68 34.19 -19.83
N LYS A 43 17.30 35.39 -19.37
CA LYS A 43 17.92 36.02 -18.19
C LYS A 43 17.81 35.07 -16.99
N PRO A 44 18.81 35.02 -16.09
CA PRO A 44 18.66 34.34 -14.81
C PRO A 44 17.47 34.93 -14.04
N VAL A 45 16.56 34.08 -13.54
CA VAL A 45 15.47 34.50 -12.65
C VAL A 45 16.09 35.06 -11.38
N THR A 46 15.73 36.29 -11.00
CA THR A 46 16.22 36.87 -9.74
C THR A 46 15.32 36.45 -8.57
N ASP A 47 15.84 36.45 -7.34
CA ASP A 47 15.02 36.20 -6.13
C ASP A 47 13.79 37.11 -6.08
N ALA A 48 13.92 38.37 -6.51
CA ALA A 48 12.81 39.31 -6.56
C ALA A 48 11.72 38.90 -7.56
N ASP A 49 12.11 38.40 -8.74
CA ASP A 49 11.16 37.90 -9.75
C ASP A 49 10.42 36.65 -9.25
N PHE A 50 11.14 35.74 -8.58
CA PHE A 50 10.55 34.55 -7.93
C PHE A 50 9.52 34.95 -6.86
N ILE A 51 9.89 35.86 -5.94
CA ILE A 51 9.01 36.29 -4.85
C ILE A 51 7.74 36.95 -5.39
N ALA A 52 7.88 37.79 -6.43
CA ALA A 52 6.75 38.46 -7.07
C ALA A 52 5.82 37.46 -7.77
N ALA A 53 6.38 36.48 -8.49
CA ALA A 53 5.58 35.42 -9.11
C ALA A 53 4.85 34.57 -8.07
N ALA A 54 5.52 34.21 -6.97
CA ALA A 54 4.90 33.46 -5.88
C ALA A 54 3.79 34.26 -5.18
N ASP A 55 3.93 35.59 -5.03
CA ASP A 55 2.85 36.44 -4.51
C ASP A 55 1.64 36.52 -5.46
N GLU A 56 1.90 36.63 -6.77
CA GLU A 56 0.85 36.61 -7.78
C GLU A 56 0.07 35.30 -7.75
N VAL A 57 0.78 34.16 -7.78
CA VAL A 57 0.18 32.82 -7.74
C VAL A 57 -0.55 32.60 -6.42
N LEU A 58 0.01 33.01 -5.28
CA LEU A 58 -0.66 32.90 -3.98
C LEU A 58 -2.00 33.67 -3.95
N GLY A 59 -2.02 34.88 -4.54
CA GLY A 59 -3.24 35.65 -4.71
C GLY A 59 -4.27 34.94 -5.59
N GLN A 60 -3.84 34.31 -6.69
CA GLN A 60 -4.70 33.52 -7.58
C GLN A 60 -5.22 32.26 -6.88
N MET A 61 -4.38 31.55 -6.11
CA MET A 61 -4.79 30.37 -5.35
C MET A 61 -5.80 30.70 -4.25
N SER A 62 -5.64 31.84 -3.57
CA SER A 62 -6.63 32.35 -2.62
C SER A 62 -7.98 32.62 -3.28
N GLN A 63 -7.98 33.14 -4.52
CA GLN A 63 -9.21 33.37 -5.29
C GLN A 63 -9.86 32.06 -5.76
N ILE A 64 -9.06 31.09 -6.23
CA ILE A 64 -9.55 29.79 -6.71
C ILE A 64 -10.17 29.01 -5.56
N THR A 65 -9.42 28.81 -4.48
CA THR A 65 -9.81 27.96 -3.34
C THR A 65 -10.79 28.65 -2.39
N GLY A 66 -10.83 29.98 -2.39
CA GLY A 66 -11.55 30.79 -1.40
C GLY A 66 -10.84 30.91 -0.05
N LEU A 67 -9.70 30.22 0.14
CA LEU A 67 -8.92 30.27 1.38
C LEU A 67 -8.05 31.54 1.37
N GLN A 68 -8.32 32.44 2.32
CA GLN A 68 -7.55 33.67 2.43
C GLN A 68 -6.19 33.44 3.11
N LEU A 69 -5.16 34.15 2.65
CA LEU A 69 -3.89 34.20 3.38
C LEU A 69 -4.10 34.91 4.73
N VAL A 70 -3.88 34.20 5.83
CA VAL A 70 -4.03 34.68 7.21
C VAL A 70 -2.74 35.30 7.72
N THR A 71 -1.61 34.64 7.44
CA THR A 71 -0.27 35.10 7.85
C THR A 71 0.70 35.14 6.68
N PRO A 72 1.66 36.09 6.64
CA PRO A 72 2.67 36.13 5.59
C PRO A 72 3.44 34.81 5.48
N LEU A 73 3.65 34.37 4.25
CA LEU A 73 4.37 33.16 3.93
C LEU A 73 5.85 33.47 3.65
N LYS A 74 6.77 32.72 4.27
CA LYS A 74 8.18 32.76 3.89
C LYS A 74 8.36 32.02 2.58
N LYS A 75 9.22 32.52 1.70
CA LYS A 75 9.43 31.99 0.36
C LYS A 75 10.91 32.03 0.05
N SER A 76 11.49 30.91 -0.40
CA SER A 76 12.90 30.89 -0.79
C SER A 76 13.19 29.92 -1.94
N LEU A 77 14.29 30.15 -2.65
CA LEU A 77 14.89 29.13 -3.50
C LEU A 77 15.71 28.18 -2.61
N ARG A 78 15.82 26.91 -3.01
CA ARG A 78 16.63 25.89 -2.32
C ARG A 78 17.49 25.12 -3.30
N SER A 79 18.73 24.86 -2.89
CA SER A 79 19.64 24.00 -3.62
C SER A 79 19.29 22.52 -3.44
N ARG A 80 19.83 21.66 -4.31
CA ARG A 80 19.56 20.22 -4.25
C ARG A 80 20.06 19.58 -2.96
N GLU A 81 21.19 20.06 -2.45
CA GLU A 81 21.77 19.65 -1.18
C GLU A 81 20.88 20.04 0.00
N GLU A 82 20.29 21.23 -0.02
CA GLU A 82 19.34 21.69 1.00
C GLU A 82 18.06 20.84 0.99
N ILE A 83 17.51 20.58 -0.20
CA ILE A 83 16.33 19.71 -0.37
C ILE A 83 16.64 18.29 0.10
N ARG A 84 17.80 17.72 -0.25
CA ARG A 84 18.21 16.39 0.23
C ARG A 84 18.33 16.35 1.75
N ALA A 85 18.95 17.37 2.35
CA ALA A 85 19.09 17.47 3.80
C ALA A 85 17.73 17.57 4.49
N TYR A 86 16.80 18.32 3.89
CA TYR A 86 15.43 18.44 4.35
C TYR A 86 14.67 17.11 4.27
N VAL A 87 14.74 16.38 3.14
CA VAL A 87 14.14 15.04 2.97
C VAL A 87 14.66 14.08 4.05
N ILE A 88 15.98 14.02 4.26
CA ILE A 88 16.58 13.16 5.29
C ILE A 88 16.11 13.56 6.70
N LYS A 89 16.03 14.87 6.98
CA LYS A 89 15.52 15.38 8.26
C LYS A 89 14.09 14.92 8.47
N GLN A 90 13.20 15.13 7.50
CA GLN A 90 11.80 14.77 7.62
C GLN A 90 11.62 13.26 7.81
N MET A 91 12.33 12.41 7.05
CA MET A 91 12.24 10.95 7.22
C MET A 91 12.64 10.48 8.63
N ASN A 92 13.54 11.21 9.30
CA ASN A 92 13.97 10.90 10.67
C ASN A 92 13.08 11.51 11.74
N GLU A 93 12.43 12.64 11.46
CA GLU A 93 11.41 13.23 12.34
C GLU A 93 10.10 12.44 12.29
N ASP A 94 9.85 11.82 11.14
CA ASP A 94 8.71 10.99 10.84
C ASP A 94 8.78 9.64 11.57
N LYS A 95 9.72 8.78 11.18
CA LYS A 95 9.91 7.49 11.83
C LYS A 95 11.28 7.32 12.38
N ASN A 96 11.36 6.60 13.50
CA ASN A 96 12.63 6.11 13.98
C ASN A 96 13.08 4.89 13.16
N ALA A 97 14.37 4.53 13.29
CA ALA A 97 14.98 3.46 12.51
C ALA A 97 14.31 2.08 12.70
N ALA A 98 13.72 1.80 13.87
CA ALA A 98 13.04 0.52 14.11
C ALA A 98 11.70 0.46 13.38
N GLU A 99 10.99 1.58 13.27
CA GLU A 99 9.74 1.64 12.53
C GLU A 99 10.03 1.53 11.02
N ARG A 100 11.00 2.29 10.47
CA ARG A 100 11.40 2.16 9.05
C ARG A 100 11.85 0.75 8.66
N TYR A 101 12.60 0.11 9.56
CA TYR A 101 12.95 -1.30 9.41
C TYR A 101 11.71 -2.19 9.36
N ALA A 102 10.74 -1.98 10.26
CA ALA A 102 9.50 -2.75 10.25
C ALA A 102 8.74 -2.58 8.93
N ASP A 103 8.73 -1.38 8.35
CA ASP A 103 8.04 -1.08 7.09
C ASP A 103 8.67 -1.82 5.91
N GLU A 104 9.99 -1.75 5.78
CA GLU A 104 10.75 -2.50 4.76
C GLU A 104 10.51 -4.00 4.90
N ARG A 105 10.64 -4.55 6.12
CA ARG A 105 10.43 -5.98 6.38
C ARG A 105 9.00 -6.40 6.10
N SER A 106 8.03 -5.54 6.35
CA SER A 106 6.62 -5.85 6.12
C SER A 106 6.29 -5.79 4.62
N ALA A 107 6.83 -4.83 3.86
CA ALA A 107 6.77 -4.80 2.40
C ALA A 107 7.44 -6.02 1.73
N GLU A 108 8.57 -6.48 2.27
CA GLU A 108 9.15 -7.78 1.89
C GLU A 108 8.21 -8.94 2.22
N ALA A 109 7.59 -8.94 3.42
CA ALA A 109 6.69 -10.00 3.86
C ALA A 109 5.49 -10.17 2.92
N PHE A 110 4.92 -9.07 2.41
CA PHE A 110 3.84 -9.10 1.42
C PHE A 110 4.33 -9.43 0.00
N GLY A 111 5.63 -9.33 -0.27
CA GLY A 111 6.24 -9.49 -1.59
C GLY A 111 6.11 -8.25 -2.48
N LEU A 112 5.89 -7.08 -1.88
CA LEU A 112 5.84 -5.78 -2.56
C LEU A 112 7.24 -5.23 -2.86
N LEU A 113 8.22 -5.59 -2.02
CA LEU A 113 9.63 -5.28 -2.22
C LEU A 113 10.47 -6.55 -2.39
N PRO A 114 11.51 -6.53 -3.24
CA PRO A 114 12.51 -7.59 -3.28
C PRO A 114 13.21 -7.74 -1.93
N LYS A 115 13.65 -8.96 -1.63
CA LYS A 115 14.39 -9.25 -0.40
C LYS A 115 15.67 -8.43 -0.32
N GLY A 116 15.86 -7.70 0.79
CA GLY A 116 17.03 -6.86 1.04
C GLY A 116 17.10 -5.59 0.16
N PHE A 117 15.97 -5.11 -0.34
CA PHE A 117 15.87 -3.82 -1.03
C PHE A 117 16.14 -2.68 -0.05
N ASP A 118 17.13 -1.81 -0.36
CA ASP A 118 17.44 -0.63 0.45
C ASP A 118 16.40 0.47 0.25
N LEU A 119 15.32 0.39 1.02
CA LEU A 119 14.18 1.29 0.91
C LEU A 119 14.56 2.73 1.32
N ASP A 120 15.27 2.89 2.44
CA ASP A 120 15.65 4.22 2.96
C ASP A 120 16.48 5.00 1.93
N SER A 121 17.55 4.41 1.39
CA SER A 121 18.38 5.09 0.38
C SER A 121 17.62 5.36 -0.91
N PHE A 122 16.75 4.42 -1.32
CA PHE A 122 15.92 4.59 -2.49
C PHE A 122 14.97 5.78 -2.34
N MET A 123 14.26 5.88 -1.20
CA MET A 123 13.32 6.96 -0.91
C MET A 123 14.02 8.32 -0.83
N VAL A 124 15.18 8.41 -0.18
CA VAL A 124 15.95 9.67 -0.16
C VAL A 124 16.30 10.12 -1.59
N ASN A 125 16.73 9.19 -2.45
CA ASN A 125 17.14 9.53 -3.81
C ASN A 125 15.95 9.91 -4.70
N VAL A 126 14.87 9.13 -4.68
CA VAL A 126 13.70 9.39 -5.52
C VAL A 126 13.03 10.71 -5.13
N LEU A 127 12.88 10.98 -3.83
CA LEU A 127 12.26 12.21 -3.35
C LEU A 127 13.16 13.41 -3.64
N THR A 128 14.47 13.33 -3.37
CA THR A 128 15.42 14.42 -3.72
C THR A 128 15.42 14.74 -5.22
N GLU A 129 15.26 13.74 -6.09
CA GLU A 129 15.22 13.92 -7.55
C GLU A 129 13.91 14.54 -8.02
N GLN A 130 12.82 14.25 -7.32
CA GLN A 130 11.47 14.61 -7.72
C GLN A 130 10.98 15.95 -7.17
N VAL A 131 11.54 16.43 -6.06
CA VAL A 131 11.15 17.72 -5.48
C VAL A 131 11.48 18.85 -6.46
N GLU A 132 10.46 19.46 -7.04
CA GLU A 132 10.59 20.75 -7.73
C GLU A 132 10.15 21.93 -6.87
N GLY A 133 9.25 21.69 -5.92
CA GLY A 133 8.85 22.65 -4.88
C GLY A 133 8.29 21.91 -3.68
N LEU A 134 8.27 22.60 -2.54
CA LEU A 134 7.68 22.07 -1.31
C LEU A 134 7.18 23.18 -0.39
N TYR A 135 6.05 22.95 0.28
CA TYR A 135 5.62 23.70 1.44
C TYR A 135 5.91 22.93 2.74
N ASP A 136 6.62 23.58 3.67
CA ASP A 136 6.90 23.04 5.00
C ASP A 136 5.94 23.65 6.05
N PRO A 137 4.99 22.88 6.60
CA PRO A 137 4.05 23.38 7.60
C PRO A 137 4.72 23.71 8.94
N GLN A 138 5.85 23.08 9.29
CA GLN A 138 6.53 23.36 10.55
C GLN A 138 7.16 24.76 10.55
N THR A 139 7.86 25.10 9.45
CA THR A 139 8.55 26.39 9.30
C THR A 139 7.68 27.47 8.65
N ARG A 140 6.53 27.06 8.11
CA ARG A 140 5.59 27.87 7.32
C ARG A 140 6.30 28.58 6.18
N GLU A 141 7.00 27.78 5.40
CA GLU A 141 7.85 28.28 4.33
C GLU A 141 7.61 27.46 3.07
N PHE A 142 7.41 28.19 1.96
CA PHE A 142 7.36 27.63 0.62
C PHE A 142 8.74 27.72 -0.01
N TYR A 143 9.17 26.64 -0.63
CA TYR A 143 10.44 26.55 -1.33
C TYR A 143 10.23 26.06 -2.76
N ILE A 144 11.07 26.55 -3.66
CA ILE A 144 11.21 25.94 -4.99
C ILE A 144 12.67 25.56 -5.21
N ALA A 145 12.87 24.45 -5.92
CA ALA A 145 14.16 23.99 -6.35
C ALA A 145 14.80 25.01 -7.31
N ASP A 146 16.04 25.42 -7.06
CA ASP A 146 16.75 26.38 -7.92
C ASP A 146 17.04 25.84 -9.35
N TRP A 147 16.86 24.52 -9.55
CA TRP A 147 16.97 23.84 -10.84
C TRP A 147 15.63 23.62 -11.54
N SER A 148 14.49 24.01 -10.95
CA SER A 148 13.17 23.86 -11.59
C SER A 148 13.06 24.80 -12.81
N PRO A 149 12.70 24.30 -14.00
CA PRO A 149 12.59 25.11 -15.20
C PRO A 149 11.56 26.24 -15.03
N PRO A 150 11.84 27.50 -15.43
CA PRO A 150 10.92 28.62 -15.25
C PRO A 150 9.50 28.41 -15.81
N ALA A 151 9.36 27.57 -16.85
CA ALA A 151 8.06 27.23 -17.42
C ALA A 151 7.16 26.44 -16.46
N ASP A 152 7.77 25.65 -15.57
CA ASP A 152 7.08 24.72 -14.66
C ASP A 152 6.86 25.36 -13.28
N GLN A 153 7.65 26.37 -12.93
CA GLN A 153 7.63 27.00 -11.61
C GLN A 153 6.25 27.52 -11.18
N ARG A 154 5.48 28.13 -12.08
CA ARG A 154 4.13 28.64 -11.75
C ARG A 154 3.13 27.53 -11.44
N MET A 155 3.26 26.39 -12.12
CA MET A 155 2.43 25.20 -11.88
C MET A 155 2.77 24.61 -10.50
N VAL A 156 4.06 24.43 -10.22
CA VAL A 156 4.57 23.97 -8.92
C VAL A 156 4.11 24.92 -7.80
N MET A 157 4.24 26.24 -7.99
CA MET A 157 3.75 27.23 -7.05
C MET A 157 2.24 27.08 -6.79
N ALA A 158 1.43 26.83 -7.82
CA ALA A 158 -0.02 26.69 -7.64
C ALA A 158 -0.38 25.48 -6.75
N HIS A 159 0.33 24.36 -6.91
CA HIS A 159 0.20 23.18 -6.04
C HIS A 159 0.62 23.52 -4.61
N GLU A 160 1.88 23.92 -4.42
CA GLU A 160 2.47 24.11 -3.08
C GLU A 160 1.82 25.24 -2.28
N LEU A 161 1.46 26.34 -2.94
CA LEU A 161 0.79 27.47 -2.28
C LEU A 161 -0.66 27.13 -1.90
N THR A 162 -1.29 26.14 -2.53
CA THR A 162 -2.58 25.61 -2.07
C THR A 162 -2.42 24.99 -0.69
N HIS A 163 -1.39 24.17 -0.49
CA HIS A 163 -1.13 23.60 0.83
C HIS A 163 -0.76 24.65 1.88
N ALA A 164 -0.03 25.70 1.50
CA ALA A 164 0.23 26.82 2.39
C ALA A 164 -1.06 27.50 2.87
N LEU A 165 -2.07 27.63 2.00
CA LEU A 165 -3.39 28.13 2.36
C LEU A 165 -4.15 27.12 3.22
N GLU A 166 -4.15 25.84 2.86
CA GLU A 166 -4.79 24.79 3.65
C GLU A 166 -4.24 24.70 5.08
N ASP A 167 -2.91 24.79 5.28
CA ASP A 167 -2.30 24.75 6.61
C ASP A 167 -2.80 25.88 7.52
N GLN A 168 -2.92 27.09 6.97
CA GLN A 168 -3.36 28.25 7.73
C GLN A 168 -4.82 28.16 8.20
N HIS A 169 -5.64 27.33 7.54
CA HIS A 169 -7.05 27.14 7.88
C HIS A 169 -7.31 25.84 8.65
N PHE A 170 -6.57 24.78 8.35
CA PHE A 170 -6.89 23.42 8.79
C PHE A 170 -5.79 22.74 9.61
N GLN A 171 -4.61 23.37 9.77
CA GLN A 171 -3.46 22.79 10.46
C GLN A 171 -3.13 21.39 9.92
N ILE A 172 -2.84 21.32 8.62
CA ILE A 172 -2.79 20.08 7.84
C ILE A 172 -1.87 19.02 8.43
N GLU A 173 -0.78 19.42 9.08
CA GLU A 173 0.13 18.49 9.75
C GLU A 173 -0.57 17.77 10.92
N ALA A 174 -1.24 18.51 11.82
CA ALA A 174 -1.97 17.90 12.92
C ALA A 174 -3.18 17.09 12.42
N TRP A 175 -3.82 17.58 11.35
CA TRP A 175 -4.95 16.94 10.73
C TRP A 175 -4.59 15.60 10.08
N ALA A 176 -3.51 15.50 9.30
CA ALA A 176 -3.08 14.24 8.69
C ALA A 176 -2.75 13.20 9.78
N LYS A 177 -1.95 13.61 10.77
CA LYS A 177 -1.51 12.74 11.88
C LYS A 177 -2.63 12.21 12.76
N ALA A 178 -3.79 12.89 12.80
CA ALA A 178 -4.92 12.44 13.60
C ALA A 178 -5.55 11.13 13.09
N ALA A 179 -5.14 10.60 11.93
CA ALA A 179 -5.48 9.24 11.49
C ALA A 179 -4.63 8.15 12.17
N ARG A 180 -3.54 8.50 12.86
CA ARG A 180 -2.66 7.50 13.49
C ARG A 180 -3.33 6.64 14.54
N PRO A 181 -2.90 5.37 14.66
CA PRO A 181 -1.83 4.71 13.91
C PRO A 181 -2.34 3.92 12.68
N ASN A 182 -3.43 4.37 12.02
CA ASN A 182 -4.02 3.65 10.89
C ASN A 182 -3.47 4.17 9.56
N GLU A 183 -2.60 3.40 8.93
CA GLU A 183 -1.90 3.81 7.71
C GLU A 183 -2.81 3.93 6.48
N ASP A 184 -3.86 3.11 6.38
CA ASP A 184 -4.87 3.24 5.32
C ASP A 184 -5.64 4.56 5.45
N ALA A 185 -5.96 4.97 6.69
CA ALA A 185 -6.62 6.25 6.94
C ALA A 185 -5.67 7.45 6.80
N GLU A 186 -4.38 7.28 7.15
CA GLU A 186 -3.35 8.29 6.90
C GLU A 186 -3.21 8.55 5.40
N LEU A 187 -3.05 7.49 4.60
CA LEU A 187 -3.00 7.61 3.15
C LEU A 187 -4.29 8.21 2.55
N ALA A 188 -5.46 7.89 3.10
CA ALA A 188 -6.70 8.53 2.68
C ALA A 188 -6.68 10.05 2.91
N ARG A 189 -6.11 10.52 4.03
CA ARG A 189 -5.96 11.95 4.32
C ARG A 189 -4.91 12.61 3.45
N ASP A 190 -3.78 11.97 3.22
CA ASP A 190 -2.75 12.47 2.29
C ASP A 190 -3.33 12.64 0.88
N SER A 191 -4.19 11.71 0.46
CA SER A 191 -4.91 11.81 -0.82
C SER A 191 -5.87 13.00 -0.87
N VAL A 192 -6.45 13.44 0.25
CA VAL A 192 -7.26 14.66 0.25
C VAL A 192 -6.38 15.88 0.02
N LEU A 193 -5.26 16.00 0.74
CA LEU A 193 -4.33 17.11 0.63
C LEU A 193 -3.76 17.23 -0.79
N GLU A 194 -3.15 16.15 -1.29
CA GLU A 194 -2.55 16.16 -2.63
C GLU A 194 -3.64 16.29 -3.71
N GLY A 195 -4.79 15.65 -3.51
CA GLY A 195 -5.91 15.72 -4.43
C GLY A 195 -6.52 17.12 -4.58
N SER A 196 -6.69 17.86 -3.47
CA SER A 196 -7.17 19.24 -3.51
C SER A 196 -6.14 20.15 -4.15
N ALA A 197 -4.85 20.04 -3.84
CA ALA A 197 -3.84 20.85 -4.50
C ALA A 197 -3.72 20.58 -6.01
N MET A 198 -3.83 19.32 -6.43
CA MET A 198 -3.91 18.98 -7.86
C MET A 198 -5.14 19.59 -8.52
N ALA A 199 -6.30 19.58 -7.85
CA ALA A 199 -7.51 20.21 -8.38
C ALA A 199 -7.34 21.74 -8.50
N ALA A 200 -6.70 22.37 -7.52
CA ALA A 200 -6.42 23.80 -7.50
C ALA A 200 -5.44 24.19 -8.61
N MET A 201 -4.41 23.37 -8.82
CA MET A 201 -3.46 23.53 -9.91
C MET A 201 -4.13 23.43 -11.29
N ILE A 202 -5.06 22.48 -11.48
CA ILE A 202 -5.81 22.38 -12.75
C ILE A 202 -6.69 23.62 -12.96
N ASP A 203 -7.41 24.07 -11.93
CA ASP A 203 -8.18 25.31 -11.99
C ASP A 203 -7.29 26.53 -12.31
N TYR A 204 -6.08 26.57 -11.76
CA TYR A 204 -5.07 27.59 -12.06
C TYR A 204 -4.66 27.57 -13.55
N LEU A 205 -4.33 26.39 -14.09
CA LEU A 205 -3.97 26.24 -15.50
C LEU A 205 -5.12 26.62 -16.44
N MET A 206 -6.37 26.49 -15.98
CA MET A 206 -7.57 26.82 -16.74
C MET A 206 -8.04 28.28 -16.55
N LEU A 207 -7.42 29.07 -15.68
CA LEU A 207 -7.87 30.41 -15.30
C LEU A 207 -8.13 31.32 -16.52
N GLY A 208 -7.24 31.29 -17.51
CA GLY A 208 -7.36 32.10 -18.75
C GLY A 208 -8.47 31.66 -19.70
N THR A 209 -9.08 30.49 -19.49
CA THR A 209 -10.14 29.93 -20.33
C THR A 209 -11.55 30.27 -19.84
N GLY A 210 -11.67 30.80 -18.60
CA GLY A 210 -12.96 31.02 -17.94
C GLY A 210 -13.69 29.73 -17.54
N ARG A 211 -13.01 28.58 -17.60
CA ARG A 211 -13.49 27.27 -17.16
C ARG A 211 -12.68 26.79 -15.95
N SER A 212 -13.20 25.79 -15.26
CA SER A 212 -12.53 25.09 -14.16
C SER A 212 -12.71 23.57 -14.30
N LEU A 213 -12.05 22.78 -13.46
CA LEU A 213 -12.17 21.32 -13.37
C LEU A 213 -13.63 20.86 -13.28
N LYS A 214 -14.49 21.62 -12.59
CA LYS A 214 -15.93 21.33 -12.49
C LYS A 214 -16.65 21.34 -13.84
N ASP A 215 -16.10 22.07 -14.82
CA ASP A 215 -16.65 22.23 -16.17
C ASP A 215 -16.06 21.21 -17.16
N VAL A 216 -15.21 20.29 -16.69
CA VAL A 216 -14.61 19.19 -17.47
C VAL A 216 -15.16 17.87 -16.95
N PRO A 217 -16.35 17.44 -17.42
CA PRO A 217 -16.83 16.10 -17.09
C PRO A 217 -15.84 15.05 -17.60
N ASP A 218 -15.67 13.99 -16.82
CA ASP A 218 -14.82 12.85 -17.18
C ASP A 218 -13.34 13.19 -17.39
N PHE A 219 -12.81 14.17 -16.64
CA PHE A 219 -11.36 14.42 -16.58
C PHE A 219 -10.62 13.13 -16.19
N ASP A 220 -9.78 12.63 -17.10
CA ASP A 220 -8.93 11.47 -16.85
C ASP A 220 -7.61 11.93 -16.21
N PRO A 221 -7.37 11.68 -14.91
CA PRO A 221 -6.11 12.04 -14.27
C PRO A 221 -4.91 11.29 -14.86
N GLY A 222 -5.14 10.23 -15.65
CA GLY A 222 -4.11 9.49 -16.36
C GLY A 222 -3.27 10.36 -17.31
N VAL A 223 -3.79 11.49 -17.77
CA VAL A 223 -3.03 12.44 -18.62
C VAL A 223 -1.85 13.08 -17.89
N LEU A 224 -1.86 13.09 -16.55
CA LEU A 224 -0.82 13.66 -15.70
C LEU A 224 0.28 12.64 -15.36
N ILE A 225 0.08 11.34 -15.66
CA ILE A 225 1.05 10.27 -15.34
C ILE A 225 2.36 10.47 -16.10
N GLY A 226 2.30 10.97 -17.33
CA GLY A 226 3.49 11.25 -18.13
C GLY A 226 4.44 12.21 -17.43
N ASP A 227 3.87 13.23 -16.79
CA ASP A 227 4.64 14.24 -16.08
C ASP A 227 5.15 13.68 -14.72
N LEU A 228 4.24 13.20 -13.87
CA LEU A 228 4.57 12.67 -12.53
C LEU A 228 5.53 11.45 -12.58
N GLY A 229 5.50 10.68 -13.67
CA GLY A 229 6.18 9.39 -13.82
C GLY A 229 7.56 9.43 -14.48
N SER A 230 8.06 10.60 -14.85
CA SER A 230 9.15 10.73 -15.83
C SER A 230 10.58 10.64 -15.25
N SER A 231 10.76 10.65 -13.92
CA SER A 231 12.11 10.68 -13.33
C SER A 231 12.88 9.34 -13.49
N PRO A 232 14.17 9.37 -13.88
CA PRO A 232 15.00 8.15 -14.02
C PRO A 232 15.03 7.23 -12.80
N THR A 233 14.99 7.79 -11.58
CA THR A 233 14.98 6.97 -10.35
C THR A 233 13.61 6.32 -10.12
N LEU A 234 12.50 7.05 -10.36
CA LEU A 234 11.16 6.48 -10.22
C LEU A 234 10.91 5.37 -11.25
N GLN A 235 11.45 5.49 -12.47
CA GLN A 235 11.35 4.44 -13.50
C GLN A 235 12.01 3.11 -13.08
N LYS A 236 12.96 3.15 -12.14
CA LYS A 236 13.62 1.96 -11.57
C LYS A 236 12.96 1.46 -10.29
N ALA A 237 11.95 2.17 -9.78
CA ALA A 237 11.23 1.78 -8.59
C ALA A 237 10.54 0.42 -8.78
N PRO A 238 10.50 -0.45 -7.75
CA PRO A 238 9.53 -1.52 -7.69
C PRO A 238 8.11 -0.98 -7.98
N PRO A 239 7.26 -1.72 -8.73
CA PRO A 239 5.95 -1.21 -9.17
C PRO A 239 5.10 -0.63 -8.04
N PHE A 240 5.08 -1.31 -6.90
CA PHE A 240 4.38 -0.86 -5.70
C PHE A 240 4.81 0.54 -5.23
N LEU A 241 6.13 0.82 -5.20
CA LEU A 241 6.63 2.13 -4.78
C LEU A 241 6.17 3.23 -5.72
N LYS A 242 6.14 2.95 -7.02
CA LYS A 242 5.64 3.89 -8.03
C LYS A 242 4.16 4.18 -7.81
N ASP A 243 3.35 3.14 -7.67
CA ASP A 243 1.91 3.28 -7.47
C ASP A 243 1.57 4.00 -6.15
N ALA A 244 2.30 3.69 -5.07
CA ALA A 244 2.17 4.39 -3.79
C ALA A 244 2.47 5.88 -3.97
N LEU A 245 3.64 6.24 -4.49
CA LEU A 245 4.01 7.65 -4.69
C LEU A 245 3.01 8.46 -5.53
N MET A 246 2.32 7.83 -6.49
CA MET A 246 1.35 8.53 -7.35
C MET A 246 -0.08 8.52 -6.80
N PHE A 247 -0.44 7.61 -5.91
CA PHE A 247 -1.83 7.40 -5.49
C PHE A 247 -2.47 8.64 -4.85
N PRO A 248 -1.83 9.36 -3.90
CA PRO A 248 -2.44 10.56 -3.32
C PRO A 248 -2.79 11.62 -4.34
N TYR A 249 -1.96 11.81 -5.36
CA TYR A 249 -2.19 12.80 -6.41
C TYR A 249 -3.36 12.39 -7.32
N LEU A 250 -3.30 11.18 -7.88
CA LEU A 250 -4.26 10.76 -8.92
C LEU A 250 -5.59 10.28 -8.33
N GLY A 251 -5.52 9.45 -7.29
CA GLY A 251 -6.69 9.00 -6.53
C GLY A 251 -7.33 10.16 -5.79
N GLY A 252 -6.52 10.99 -5.15
CA GLY A 252 -6.96 12.21 -4.49
C GLY A 252 -7.64 13.20 -5.43
N LEU A 253 -7.05 13.49 -6.59
CA LEU A 253 -7.66 14.40 -7.57
C LEU A 253 -9.04 13.89 -8.01
N THR A 254 -9.16 12.58 -8.28
CA THR A 254 -10.44 11.96 -8.64
C THR A 254 -11.46 12.13 -7.51
N PHE A 255 -11.05 11.90 -6.26
CA PHE A 255 -11.89 12.05 -5.08
C PHE A 255 -12.32 13.49 -4.85
N SER A 256 -11.37 14.43 -4.85
CA SER A 256 -11.57 15.87 -4.66
C SER A 256 -12.49 16.45 -5.74
N ALA A 257 -12.29 16.08 -7.01
CA ALA A 257 -13.18 16.46 -8.10
C ALA A 257 -14.61 15.92 -7.90
N ALA A 258 -14.76 14.67 -7.45
CA ALA A 258 -16.07 14.06 -7.20
C ALA A 258 -16.82 14.75 -6.05
N VAL A 259 -16.13 15.11 -4.97
CA VAL A 259 -16.71 15.82 -3.82
C VAL A 259 -17.09 17.26 -4.20
N MET A 260 -16.24 17.95 -4.96
CA MET A 260 -16.46 19.36 -5.35
C MET A 260 -17.40 19.53 -6.54
N LYS A 261 -17.82 18.45 -7.21
CA LYS A 261 -18.60 18.49 -8.48
C LYS A 261 -19.78 19.47 -8.48
N ASN A 262 -20.55 19.55 -7.38
CA ASN A 262 -21.78 20.35 -7.34
C ASN A 262 -21.62 21.71 -6.64
N THR A 263 -20.71 21.82 -5.68
CA THR A 263 -20.56 22.99 -4.78
C THR A 263 -19.24 23.73 -4.98
N GLY A 264 -18.34 23.19 -5.80
CA GLY A 264 -16.98 23.69 -5.99
C GLY A 264 -16.18 23.70 -4.69
N TRP A 265 -15.21 24.62 -4.62
CA TRP A 265 -14.29 24.82 -3.50
C TRP A 265 -14.95 25.04 -2.13
N SER A 266 -16.21 25.50 -2.10
CA SER A 266 -16.95 25.63 -0.84
C SER A 266 -17.17 24.31 -0.09
N ALA A 267 -17.00 23.15 -0.75
CA ALA A 267 -17.02 21.85 -0.09
C ALA A 267 -15.72 21.49 0.63
N LEU A 268 -14.59 22.13 0.31
CA LEU A 268 -13.27 21.76 0.83
C LEU A 268 -13.23 21.73 2.38
N PRO A 269 -13.74 22.75 3.12
CA PRO A 269 -13.74 22.70 4.58
C PRO A 269 -14.44 21.46 5.17
N GLY A 270 -15.49 20.96 4.50
CA GLY A 270 -16.20 19.76 4.92
C GLY A 270 -15.36 18.48 4.87
N LEU A 271 -14.37 18.40 3.97
CA LEU A 271 -13.41 17.29 3.93
C LEU A 271 -12.48 17.32 5.15
N PHE A 272 -12.10 18.50 5.62
CA PHE A 272 -11.27 18.65 6.82
C PHE A 272 -12.06 18.39 8.11
N GLU A 273 -13.34 18.75 8.16
CA GLU A 273 -14.23 18.45 9.28
C GLU A 273 -14.59 16.96 9.36
N LYS A 274 -14.80 16.31 8.20
CA LYS A 274 -15.16 14.90 8.09
C LYS A 274 -14.23 14.20 7.08
N PRO A 275 -13.00 13.84 7.48
CA PRO A 275 -12.04 13.20 6.59
C PRO A 275 -12.53 11.82 6.12
N PRO A 276 -12.10 11.36 4.93
CA PRO A 276 -12.23 9.96 4.57
C PRO A 276 -11.42 9.10 5.55
N VAL A 277 -11.91 7.89 5.81
CA VAL A 277 -11.36 6.98 6.83
C VAL A 277 -10.63 5.78 6.24
N SER A 278 -10.59 5.66 4.91
CA SER A 278 -9.91 4.57 4.20
C SER A 278 -9.60 4.93 2.75
N THR A 279 -8.62 4.28 2.15
CA THR A 279 -8.33 4.40 0.71
C THR A 279 -9.48 3.93 -0.17
N GLN A 280 -10.34 3.03 0.32
CA GLN A 280 -11.58 2.65 -0.35
C GLN A 280 -12.50 3.85 -0.56
N GLN A 281 -12.58 4.80 0.38
CA GLN A 281 -13.39 6.00 0.20
C GLN A 281 -12.79 6.97 -0.84
N ILE A 282 -11.46 6.98 -0.97
CA ILE A 282 -10.77 7.73 -2.04
C ILE A 282 -11.07 7.11 -3.40
N LEU A 283 -10.94 5.78 -3.50
CA LEU A 283 -11.18 5.02 -4.73
C LEU A 283 -12.66 5.03 -5.14
N HIS A 284 -13.58 5.10 -4.17
CA HIS A 284 -15.03 5.09 -4.38
C HIS A 284 -15.70 6.24 -3.62
N PRO A 285 -15.72 7.48 -4.17
CA PRO A 285 -16.27 8.65 -3.49
C PRO A 285 -17.74 8.52 -3.04
N ALA A 286 -18.52 7.65 -3.68
CA ALA A 286 -19.89 7.33 -3.27
C ALA A 286 -19.96 6.68 -1.87
N LEU A 287 -18.94 5.92 -1.47
CA LEU A 287 -18.85 5.33 -0.13
C LEU A 287 -18.61 6.40 0.93
N TYR A 288 -17.78 7.39 0.63
CA TYR A 288 -17.59 8.57 1.49
C TYR A 288 -18.91 9.35 1.66
N GLN A 289 -19.60 9.64 0.54
CA GLN A 289 -20.85 10.40 0.55
C GLN A 289 -21.98 9.69 1.32
N SER A 290 -22.07 8.37 1.21
CA SER A 290 -23.04 7.56 1.97
C SER A 290 -22.65 7.36 3.44
N GLY A 291 -21.40 7.70 3.81
CA GLY A 291 -20.87 7.48 5.15
C GLY A 291 -20.54 6.02 5.46
N ARG A 292 -20.39 5.15 4.45
CA ARG A 292 -19.97 3.77 4.63
C ARG A 292 -18.53 3.73 5.13
N THR A 293 -18.28 3.06 6.25
CA THR A 293 -16.94 2.87 6.83
C THR A 293 -16.60 1.38 6.88
N PRO A 294 -15.32 0.99 6.78
CA PRO A 294 -14.90 -0.40 6.89
C PRO A 294 -15.16 -0.96 8.30
N ARG A 295 -15.28 -2.29 8.40
CA ARG A 295 -15.37 -2.99 9.67
C ARG A 295 -14.07 -2.85 10.44
N LYS A 296 -14.20 -2.75 11.77
CA LYS A 296 -13.05 -2.81 12.67
C LYS A 296 -12.59 -4.27 12.83
N VAL A 297 -11.37 -4.55 12.42
CA VAL A 297 -10.76 -5.89 12.50
C VAL A 297 -9.74 -5.94 13.64
N THR A 298 -9.70 -7.05 14.36
CA THR A 298 -8.69 -7.34 15.40
C THR A 298 -8.04 -8.69 15.14
N LEU A 299 -6.81 -8.87 15.62
CA LEU A 299 -6.06 -10.12 15.53
C LEU A 299 -5.82 -10.69 16.93
N PRO A 300 -5.98 -12.01 17.14
CA PRO A 300 -5.55 -12.69 18.35
C PRO A 300 -4.06 -12.46 18.66
N PRO A 301 -3.67 -12.37 19.94
CA PRO A 301 -2.27 -12.27 20.32
C PRO A 301 -1.52 -13.57 19.98
N LEU A 302 -0.34 -13.45 19.40
CA LEU A 302 0.49 -14.57 18.92
C LEU A 302 1.79 -14.76 19.71
N GLU A 303 2.19 -13.78 20.51
CA GLU A 303 3.48 -13.73 21.19
C GLU A 303 3.75 -14.98 22.04
N LYS A 304 2.73 -15.44 22.79
CA LYS A 304 2.84 -16.65 23.63
C LYS A 304 2.95 -17.92 22.80
N MET A 305 2.32 -17.98 21.62
CA MET A 305 2.37 -19.16 20.75
C MET A 305 3.69 -19.25 19.98
N LEU A 306 4.27 -18.10 19.63
CA LEU A 306 5.55 -18.00 18.91
C LEU A 306 6.76 -18.18 19.84
N GLY A 307 6.63 -17.75 21.09
CA GLY A 307 7.69 -17.77 22.09
C GLY A 307 8.72 -16.65 21.90
N ASP A 308 9.67 -16.57 22.84
CA ASP A 308 10.58 -15.41 23.00
C ASP A 308 11.58 -15.20 21.85
N ASN A 309 11.67 -16.13 20.90
CA ASN A 309 12.56 -16.01 19.74
C ASN A 309 11.95 -15.17 18.60
N TRP A 310 10.71 -14.71 18.73
CA TRP A 310 10.05 -13.83 17.77
C TRP A 310 9.84 -12.44 18.36
N SER A 311 9.91 -11.43 17.51
CA SER A 311 9.56 -10.05 17.83
C SER A 311 8.48 -9.59 16.87
N LYS A 312 7.42 -8.96 17.39
CA LYS A 312 6.46 -8.25 16.54
C LYS A 312 7.16 -7.03 15.95
N LEU A 313 7.15 -6.91 14.63
CA LEU A 313 7.67 -5.73 13.92
C LEU A 313 6.56 -4.71 13.71
N ASP A 314 5.40 -5.16 13.21
CA ASP A 314 4.33 -4.27 12.77
C ASP A 314 2.94 -4.88 12.96
N GLU A 315 1.92 -4.01 13.05
CA GLU A 315 0.50 -4.35 13.08
C GLU A 315 -0.36 -3.18 12.57
N ASN A 316 -0.79 -3.24 11.31
CA ASN A 316 -1.55 -2.17 10.67
C ASN A 316 -2.67 -2.67 9.75
N ILE A 317 -3.19 -1.78 8.90
CA ILE A 317 -4.27 -1.99 7.94
C ILE A 317 -3.72 -1.70 6.53
N MET A 318 -3.93 -2.62 5.58
CA MET A 318 -3.51 -2.41 4.19
C MET A 318 -4.51 -1.54 3.41
N GLY A 319 -5.81 -1.64 3.71
CA GLY A 319 -6.84 -0.96 2.95
C GLY A 319 -7.09 -1.58 1.57
N GLU A 320 -8.06 -1.04 0.84
CA GLU A 320 -8.32 -1.46 -0.54
C GLU A 320 -7.10 -1.22 -1.44
N PHE A 321 -6.44 -0.05 -1.32
CA PHE A 321 -5.26 0.26 -2.10
C PHE A 321 -4.13 -0.75 -1.85
N GLY A 322 -3.79 -1.03 -0.58
CA GLY A 322 -2.73 -1.96 -0.25
C GLY A 322 -3.01 -3.38 -0.74
N TRP A 323 -4.25 -3.88 -0.60
CA TRP A 323 -4.64 -5.19 -1.12
C TRP A 323 -4.62 -5.25 -2.65
N LYS A 324 -5.01 -4.17 -3.34
CA LYS A 324 -4.86 -4.07 -4.80
C LYS A 324 -3.40 -4.25 -5.20
N GLU A 325 -2.47 -3.58 -4.52
CA GLU A 325 -1.04 -3.66 -4.86
C GLU A 325 -0.46 -5.05 -4.57
N VAL A 326 -0.82 -5.69 -3.46
CA VAL A 326 -0.42 -7.08 -3.17
C VAL A 326 -0.93 -8.03 -4.26
N LEU A 327 -2.19 -7.90 -4.66
CA LEU A 327 -2.76 -8.76 -5.70
C LEU A 327 -2.12 -8.49 -7.06
N LYS A 328 -1.86 -7.22 -7.41
CA LYS A 328 -1.25 -6.80 -8.68
C LYS A 328 0.18 -7.31 -8.86
N GLN A 329 0.91 -7.60 -7.77
CA GLN A 329 2.24 -8.21 -7.89
C GLN A 329 2.21 -9.62 -8.49
N PHE A 330 1.14 -10.37 -8.25
CA PHE A 330 1.06 -11.79 -8.59
C PHE A 330 -0.06 -12.11 -9.59
N LEU A 331 -1.01 -11.21 -9.74
CA LEU A 331 -2.12 -11.27 -10.70
C LEU A 331 -2.02 -10.07 -11.66
N ASP A 332 -2.85 -10.03 -12.69
CA ASP A 332 -2.97 -8.82 -13.50
C ASP A 332 -3.76 -7.70 -12.78
N ASN A 333 -3.59 -6.48 -13.27
CA ASN A 333 -4.16 -5.28 -12.68
C ASN A 333 -5.70 -5.30 -12.62
N ASP A 334 -6.37 -5.88 -13.63
CA ASP A 334 -7.84 -5.90 -13.69
C ASP A 334 -8.41 -6.84 -12.63
N ARG A 335 -7.81 -8.03 -12.49
CA ARG A 335 -8.15 -8.96 -11.40
C ARG A 335 -7.88 -8.35 -10.04
N ALA A 336 -6.72 -7.70 -9.87
CA ALA A 336 -6.34 -7.05 -8.61
C ALA A 336 -7.35 -5.97 -8.21
N LYS A 337 -7.70 -5.06 -9.14
CA LYS A 337 -8.71 -4.01 -8.93
C LYS A 337 -10.07 -4.60 -8.57
N SER A 338 -10.54 -5.60 -9.32
CA SER A 338 -11.86 -6.20 -9.08
C SER A 338 -11.97 -6.92 -7.74
N LEU A 339 -10.90 -7.56 -7.27
CA LEU A 339 -10.88 -8.27 -6.00
C LEU A 339 -10.74 -7.31 -4.81
N ALA A 340 -9.83 -6.34 -4.91
CA ALA A 340 -9.59 -5.38 -3.85
C ALA A 340 -10.81 -4.50 -3.57
N ALA A 341 -11.60 -4.16 -4.60
CA ALA A 341 -12.84 -3.40 -4.43
C ALA A 341 -13.88 -4.07 -3.52
N ALA A 342 -13.75 -5.37 -3.25
CA ALA A 342 -14.61 -6.09 -2.30
C ALA A 342 -14.15 -5.97 -0.85
N TRP A 343 -13.05 -5.27 -0.56
CA TRP A 343 -12.52 -5.08 0.78
C TRP A 343 -13.55 -4.40 1.70
N ASP A 344 -13.76 -4.93 2.91
CA ASP A 344 -14.66 -4.35 3.93
C ASP A 344 -13.94 -4.16 5.27
N GLY A 345 -12.61 -4.27 5.29
CA GLY A 345 -11.76 -4.10 6.48
C GLY A 345 -10.71 -5.20 6.60
N ASP A 346 -9.51 -4.84 7.04
CA ASP A 346 -8.45 -5.80 7.30
C ASP A 346 -7.61 -5.43 8.53
N ARG A 347 -6.78 -6.38 8.95
CA ARG A 347 -5.64 -6.13 9.82
C ARG A 347 -4.55 -7.15 9.54
N TYR A 348 -3.30 -6.73 9.59
CA TYR A 348 -2.15 -7.61 9.51
C TYR A 348 -1.24 -7.50 10.74
N MET A 349 -0.39 -8.50 10.94
CA MET A 349 0.77 -8.47 11.84
C MET A 349 1.97 -9.07 11.12
N VAL A 350 3.14 -8.48 11.36
CA VAL A 350 4.42 -9.03 10.90
C VAL A 350 5.30 -9.32 12.11
N PHE A 351 5.83 -10.53 12.17
CA PHE A 351 6.81 -10.94 13.17
C PHE A 351 8.12 -11.33 12.49
N GLU A 352 9.22 -11.13 13.19
CA GLU A 352 10.54 -11.58 12.76
C GLU A 352 11.20 -12.47 13.81
N GLN A 353 11.78 -13.58 13.36
CA GLN A 353 12.56 -14.45 14.21
C GLN A 353 13.96 -13.85 14.45
N LYS A 354 14.34 -13.66 15.72
CA LYS A 354 15.54 -12.91 16.14
C LYS A 354 16.84 -13.38 15.49
N ARG A 355 17.04 -14.70 15.36
CA ARG A 355 18.30 -15.30 14.85
C ARG A 355 18.34 -15.43 13.34
N THR A 356 17.26 -15.91 12.72
CA THR A 356 17.25 -16.27 11.29
C THR A 356 16.72 -15.17 10.41
N LYS A 357 16.11 -14.13 10.99
CA LYS A 357 15.44 -13.04 10.27
C LYS A 357 14.28 -13.48 9.37
N ARG A 358 13.79 -14.71 9.57
CA ARG A 358 12.58 -15.21 8.91
C ARG A 358 11.37 -14.43 9.38
N LEU A 359 10.48 -14.13 8.44
CA LEU A 359 9.25 -13.39 8.67
C LEU A 359 8.08 -14.35 8.87
N LEU A 360 7.12 -13.91 9.67
CA LEU A 360 5.78 -14.46 9.76
C LEU A 360 4.82 -13.31 9.46
N LEU A 361 4.04 -13.46 8.40
CA LEU A 361 2.96 -12.53 8.05
C LEU A 361 1.62 -13.17 8.41
N VAL A 362 0.80 -12.44 9.13
CA VAL A 362 -0.57 -12.82 9.47
C VAL A 362 -1.51 -11.75 8.93
N THR A 363 -2.52 -12.14 8.18
CA THR A 363 -3.57 -11.25 7.69
C THR A 363 -4.95 -11.78 8.05
N ARG A 364 -5.86 -10.86 8.31
CA ARG A 364 -7.29 -11.11 8.49
C ARG A 364 -8.04 -10.07 7.67
N LEU A 365 -8.85 -10.54 6.74
CA LEU A 365 -9.51 -9.73 5.72
C LEU A 365 -11.00 -10.03 5.71
N TYR A 366 -11.82 -9.00 5.84
CA TYR A 366 -13.26 -9.04 5.56
C TYR A 366 -13.55 -8.54 4.16
N LEU A 367 -14.48 -9.22 3.51
CA LEU A 367 -14.98 -8.88 2.19
C LEU A 367 -16.47 -8.53 2.28
N ASP A 368 -16.98 -7.85 1.26
CA ASP A 368 -18.39 -7.40 1.19
C ASP A 368 -19.42 -8.54 1.25
N SER A 369 -19.05 -9.77 0.88
CA SER A 369 -19.92 -10.94 0.96
C SER A 369 -19.15 -12.26 0.92
N GLU A 370 -19.83 -13.35 1.30
CA GLU A 370 -19.30 -14.72 1.19
C GLU A 370 -18.95 -15.11 -0.26
N GLU A 371 -19.73 -14.66 -1.24
CA GLU A 371 -19.43 -14.90 -2.66
C GLU A 371 -18.09 -14.24 -3.06
N LEU A 372 -17.87 -13.00 -2.62
CA LEU A 372 -16.65 -12.27 -2.90
C LEU A 372 -15.45 -12.85 -2.13
N ALA A 373 -15.64 -13.33 -0.90
CA ALA A 373 -14.63 -14.08 -0.16
C ALA A 373 -14.23 -15.39 -0.88
N ALA A 374 -15.20 -16.13 -1.44
CA ALA A 374 -14.89 -17.33 -2.23
C ALA A 374 -14.12 -17.01 -3.52
N ARG A 375 -14.47 -15.91 -4.20
CA ARG A 375 -13.70 -15.42 -5.37
C ARG A 375 -12.29 -15.00 -4.97
N PHE A 376 -12.14 -14.27 -3.86
CA PHE A 376 -10.85 -13.89 -3.29
C PHE A 376 -10.02 -15.14 -2.97
N PHE A 377 -10.58 -16.12 -2.26
CA PHE A 377 -9.89 -17.37 -1.92
C PHE A 377 -9.29 -18.07 -3.15
N GLY A 378 -10.10 -18.22 -4.20
CA GLY A 378 -9.66 -18.86 -5.44
C GLY A 378 -8.45 -18.16 -6.06
N GLN A 379 -8.53 -16.83 -6.19
CA GLN A 379 -7.49 -16.06 -6.87
C GLN A 379 -6.28 -15.74 -5.99
N TYR A 380 -6.48 -15.52 -4.69
CA TYR A 380 -5.39 -15.29 -3.75
C TYR A 380 -4.58 -16.56 -3.50
N SER A 381 -5.20 -17.75 -3.56
CA SER A 381 -4.44 -19.01 -3.56
C SER A 381 -3.47 -19.11 -4.74
N GLU A 382 -3.86 -18.63 -5.94
CA GLU A 382 -2.98 -18.55 -7.11
C GLU A 382 -1.85 -17.52 -6.88
N ALA A 383 -2.17 -16.36 -6.30
CA ALA A 383 -1.19 -15.35 -5.95
C ALA A 383 -0.12 -15.90 -4.99
N LEU A 384 -0.53 -16.65 -3.95
CA LEU A 384 0.37 -17.31 -3.01
C LEU A 384 1.27 -18.35 -3.69
N GLU A 385 0.76 -19.13 -4.64
CA GLU A 385 1.59 -20.07 -5.41
C GLU A 385 2.62 -19.38 -6.30
N LYS A 386 2.30 -18.20 -6.83
CA LYS A 386 3.23 -17.40 -7.65
C LYS A 386 4.28 -16.71 -6.79
N LYS A 387 3.89 -16.20 -5.62
CA LYS A 387 4.80 -15.61 -4.63
C LYS A 387 5.83 -16.62 -4.12
N HIS A 388 5.42 -17.87 -3.90
CA HIS A 388 6.28 -18.93 -3.37
C HIS A 388 6.63 -19.98 -4.45
N SER A 389 7.76 -19.76 -5.12
CA SER A 389 8.26 -20.65 -6.18
C SER A 389 8.65 -22.04 -5.66
N GLU A 390 9.26 -22.11 -4.48
CA GLU A 390 9.62 -23.36 -3.80
C GLU A 390 8.51 -23.80 -2.83
N ARG A 391 7.72 -24.80 -3.25
CA ARG A 391 6.58 -25.31 -2.48
C ARG A 391 6.48 -26.83 -2.49
N THR A 392 6.09 -27.40 -1.34
CA THR A 392 5.81 -28.84 -1.19
C THR A 392 4.52 -29.07 -0.40
N ASN A 393 4.04 -30.33 -0.35
CA ASN A 393 2.87 -30.74 0.44
C ASN A 393 1.59 -29.91 0.18
N LEU A 394 1.39 -29.45 -1.06
CA LEU A 394 0.22 -28.64 -1.43
C LEU A 394 -1.10 -29.37 -1.13
N LEU A 395 -1.96 -28.69 -0.38
CA LEU A 395 -3.29 -29.13 0.02
C LEU A 395 -4.31 -28.07 -0.39
N ARG A 396 -5.26 -28.48 -1.22
CA ARG A 396 -6.40 -27.67 -1.65
C ARG A 396 -7.69 -28.38 -1.22
N ARG A 397 -8.55 -27.66 -0.52
CA ARG A 397 -9.88 -28.05 -0.05
C ARG A 397 -10.83 -26.86 -0.27
N PRO A 398 -12.16 -27.07 -0.21
CA PRO A 398 -13.09 -25.95 -0.16
C PRO A 398 -12.69 -25.02 0.99
N ASN A 399 -12.49 -23.74 0.67
CA ASN A 399 -12.11 -22.65 1.57
C ASN A 399 -10.81 -22.81 2.37
N PHE A 400 -10.05 -23.89 2.20
CA PHE A 400 -8.75 -24.09 2.84
C PHE A 400 -7.67 -24.44 1.83
N PHE A 401 -6.56 -23.72 1.89
CA PHE A 401 -5.40 -23.87 1.02
C PHE A 401 -4.11 -23.78 1.83
N SER A 402 -3.18 -24.72 1.61
CA SER A 402 -1.88 -24.68 2.27
C SER A 402 -0.77 -25.36 1.48
N PHE A 403 0.47 -24.98 1.76
CA PHE A 403 1.68 -25.67 1.30
C PHE A 403 2.85 -25.30 2.23
N ASP A 404 3.95 -26.04 2.13
CA ASP A 404 5.18 -25.77 2.88
C ASP A 404 6.22 -25.10 1.99
N THR A 405 6.94 -24.12 2.55
CA THR A 405 8.11 -23.44 1.96
C THR A 405 9.35 -23.67 2.84
N PRO A 406 10.57 -23.30 2.38
CA PRO A 406 11.76 -23.34 3.22
C PRO A 406 11.66 -22.49 4.50
N ASP A 407 10.84 -21.43 4.49
CA ASP A 407 10.72 -20.50 5.61
C ASP A 407 9.57 -20.85 6.57
N GLY A 408 8.61 -21.67 6.14
CA GLY A 408 7.50 -22.17 6.95
C GLY A 408 6.30 -22.57 6.12
N GLY A 409 5.21 -22.93 6.78
CA GLY A 409 3.93 -23.18 6.12
C GLY A 409 3.27 -21.88 5.67
N VAL A 410 2.55 -21.97 4.56
CA VAL A 410 1.60 -20.97 4.08
C VAL A 410 0.21 -21.57 4.22
N PHE A 411 -0.69 -20.84 4.86
CA PHE A 411 -2.08 -21.24 5.13
C PHE A 411 -3.01 -20.10 4.73
N LEU A 412 -4.07 -20.44 4.00
CA LEU A 412 -5.18 -19.56 3.66
C LEU A 412 -6.47 -20.30 3.99
N ASP A 413 -7.31 -19.70 4.81
CA ASP A 413 -8.60 -20.25 5.24
C ASP A 413 -9.68 -19.17 5.20
N CYS A 414 -10.85 -19.48 4.67
CA CYS A 414 -11.96 -18.53 4.59
C CYS A 414 -13.24 -19.13 5.20
N LEU A 415 -13.97 -18.31 5.96
CA LEU A 415 -15.22 -18.69 6.61
C LEU A 415 -16.21 -17.53 6.49
N GLY A 416 -17.33 -17.76 5.79
CA GLY A 416 -18.28 -16.70 5.48
C GLY A 416 -17.64 -15.63 4.58
N ASP A 417 -17.70 -14.37 5.01
CA ASP A 417 -17.14 -13.21 4.31
C ASP A 417 -15.71 -12.85 4.77
N GLU A 418 -15.06 -13.73 5.53
CA GLU A 418 -13.77 -13.49 6.16
C GLU A 418 -12.72 -14.49 5.67
N CYS A 419 -11.49 -14.01 5.46
CA CYS A 419 -10.33 -14.82 5.11
C CYS A 419 -9.13 -14.52 6.03
N VAL A 420 -8.41 -15.56 6.43
CA VAL A 420 -7.18 -15.50 7.23
C VAL A 420 -6.03 -16.11 6.45
N THR A 421 -4.90 -15.42 6.43
CA THR A 421 -3.66 -15.94 5.83
C THR A 421 -2.51 -15.89 6.83
N LEU A 422 -1.77 -16.99 6.95
CA LEU A 422 -0.51 -17.04 7.69
C LEU A 422 0.60 -17.56 6.77
N GLU A 423 1.65 -16.77 6.55
CA GLU A 423 2.83 -17.13 5.77
C GLU A 423 4.06 -17.21 6.67
N GLY A 424 4.84 -18.29 6.59
CA GLY A 424 6.00 -18.52 7.47
C GLY A 424 5.64 -19.13 8.83
N ALA A 425 4.41 -19.60 9.00
CA ALA A 425 3.91 -20.18 10.24
C ALA A 425 4.16 -21.69 10.34
N THR A 426 4.06 -22.25 11.54
CA THR A 426 3.86 -23.70 11.68
C THR A 426 2.37 -24.02 11.73
N ARG A 427 2.00 -25.27 11.43
CA ARG A 427 0.61 -25.72 11.55
C ARG A 427 0.02 -25.49 12.96
N ASN A 428 0.82 -25.71 14.01
CA ASN A 428 0.39 -25.48 15.39
C ASN A 428 0.06 -24.00 15.67
N VAL A 429 0.83 -23.07 15.09
CA VAL A 429 0.56 -21.63 15.20
C VAL A 429 -0.73 -21.29 14.46
N PHE A 430 -0.91 -21.83 13.26
CA PHE A 430 -2.13 -21.63 12.47
C PHE A 430 -3.40 -22.17 13.17
N ASP A 431 -3.36 -23.41 13.67
CA ASP A 431 -4.49 -24.01 14.39
C ASP A 431 -4.77 -23.26 15.71
N GLY A 432 -3.72 -22.78 16.39
CA GLY A 432 -3.86 -21.95 17.58
C GLY A 432 -4.53 -20.61 17.30
N PHE A 433 -4.14 -19.96 16.20
CA PHE A 433 -4.70 -18.69 15.75
C PHE A 433 -6.18 -18.82 15.37
N THR A 434 -6.53 -19.77 14.50
CA THR A 434 -7.91 -20.01 14.07
C THR A 434 -8.80 -20.47 15.23
N LYS A 435 -8.27 -21.27 16.16
CA LYS A 435 -8.98 -21.60 17.41
C LYS A 435 -9.29 -20.37 18.25
N ALA A 436 -8.38 -19.40 18.33
CA ALA A 436 -8.61 -18.15 19.06
C ALA A 436 -9.69 -17.27 18.40
N LEU A 437 -9.96 -17.47 17.10
CA LEU A 437 -11.08 -16.88 16.38
C LEU A 437 -12.39 -17.69 16.51
N ASN A 438 -12.38 -18.83 17.22
CA ASN A 438 -13.48 -19.81 17.28
C ASN A 438 -13.82 -20.44 15.91
N TRP A 439 -12.83 -20.58 15.02
CA TRP A 439 -13.02 -21.23 13.74
C TRP A 439 -12.88 -22.75 13.85
N PRO A 440 -13.49 -23.53 12.93
CA PRO A 440 -13.24 -24.97 12.82
C PRO A 440 -11.75 -25.26 12.60
N LEU A 441 -11.30 -26.44 13.06
CA LEU A 441 -9.94 -26.87 12.79
C LEU A 441 -9.74 -27.10 11.29
N ALA A 442 -8.59 -26.66 10.78
CA ALA A 442 -8.25 -26.89 9.38
C ALA A 442 -8.18 -28.39 9.05
N PRO A 443 -8.45 -28.77 7.79
CA PRO A 443 -8.34 -30.14 7.34
C PRO A 443 -6.97 -30.76 7.69
N PRO A 444 -6.91 -32.06 8.06
CA PRO A 444 -5.64 -32.71 8.35
C PRO A 444 -4.76 -32.76 7.09
N PRO A 445 -3.41 -32.78 7.25
CA PRO A 445 -2.50 -32.99 6.14
C PRO A 445 -2.86 -34.27 5.35
N ARG A 446 -2.46 -34.35 4.09
CA ARG A 446 -2.57 -35.61 3.36
C ARG A 446 -1.80 -36.68 4.11
N GLU A 447 -2.46 -37.78 4.47
CA GLU A 447 -1.76 -38.98 4.91
C GLU A 447 -0.80 -39.38 3.78
N ARG A 448 0.51 -39.35 4.04
CA ARG A 448 1.45 -40.06 3.18
C ARG A 448 1.01 -41.53 3.23
N PRO A 449 0.79 -42.21 2.09
CA PRO A 449 0.63 -43.66 2.11
C PRO A 449 1.85 -44.18 2.86
N GLY A 450 1.64 -44.72 4.06
CA GLY A 450 2.73 -45.24 4.87
C GLY A 450 3.52 -46.20 4.01
N ALA A 451 4.86 -46.14 4.12
CA ALA A 451 5.64 -47.34 3.90
C ALA A 451 4.92 -48.45 4.66
N ALA A 452 4.33 -49.40 3.93
CA ALA A 452 3.59 -50.48 4.52
C ALA A 452 4.46 -51.04 5.66
N PRO A 453 3.93 -51.26 6.87
CA PRO A 453 4.70 -51.94 7.89
C PRO A 453 5.21 -53.22 7.24
N ALA A 454 6.53 -53.39 7.20
CA ALA A 454 7.15 -54.56 6.62
C ALA A 454 6.42 -55.77 7.21
N LYS A 455 5.68 -56.50 6.36
CA LYS A 455 4.95 -57.69 6.78
C LYS A 455 5.95 -58.56 7.51
N THR A 456 5.85 -58.62 8.83
CA THR A 456 6.55 -59.60 9.62
C THR A 456 5.97 -60.92 9.15
N ALA A 457 6.72 -61.64 8.32
CA ALA A 457 6.36 -62.98 7.89
C ALA A 457 6.24 -63.80 9.17
N ALA A 458 5.01 -64.06 9.60
CA ALA A 458 4.72 -65.03 10.63
C ALA A 458 5.11 -66.40 10.06
N ILE A 459 6.28 -66.88 10.48
CA ILE A 459 6.69 -68.27 10.29
C ILE A 459 5.65 -69.11 11.03
N SER A 460 4.78 -69.75 10.28
CA SER A 460 3.80 -70.69 10.82
C SER A 460 4.54 -71.94 11.27
N ALA A 461 4.41 -72.28 12.55
CA ALA A 461 4.92 -73.53 13.11
C ALA A 461 4.24 -74.74 12.42
N PRO A 462 4.94 -75.88 12.23
CA PRO A 462 4.38 -77.04 11.56
C PRO A 462 3.37 -77.75 12.47
N ALA A 463 2.20 -78.04 11.91
CA ALA A 463 1.16 -78.86 12.52
C ALA A 463 1.59 -80.33 12.62
N ALA A 464 1.28 -80.96 13.75
CA ALA A 464 1.48 -82.39 14.00
C ALA A 464 0.64 -83.27 13.04
N PRO A 465 1.11 -84.49 12.69
CA PRO A 465 0.44 -85.32 11.70
C PRO A 465 -0.79 -86.02 12.27
N LEU A 466 -1.90 -85.95 11.52
CA LEU A 466 -3.11 -86.75 11.70
C LEU A 466 -2.84 -88.22 11.34
N VAL A 467 -3.18 -89.11 12.27
CA VAL A 467 -3.24 -90.55 12.08
C VAL A 467 -4.45 -90.87 11.20
N ALA A 468 -4.21 -91.42 10.01
CA ALA A 468 -5.23 -92.02 9.16
C ALA A 468 -5.00 -93.54 9.10
N GLY A 469 -5.92 -94.30 9.68
CA GLY A 469 -5.98 -95.76 9.55
C GLY A 469 -6.41 -96.16 8.15
N ILE A 470 -5.75 -97.16 7.59
CA ILE A 470 -6.15 -97.83 6.35
C ILE A 470 -6.26 -99.33 6.60
N PHE A 471 -7.41 -99.86 6.22
CA PHE A 471 -7.86 -101.24 6.22
C PHE A 471 -7.01 -102.17 5.34
N SER A 472 -6.96 -103.45 5.72
CA SER A 472 -6.32 -104.58 5.02
C SER A 472 -6.93 -104.93 3.64
N PRO A 473 -6.19 -105.61 2.74
CA PRO A 473 -6.66 -106.01 1.42
C PRO A 473 -7.26 -107.43 1.42
N ALA A 474 -8.31 -107.65 0.62
CA ALA A 474 -8.79 -108.98 0.26
C ALA A 474 -8.60 -109.20 -1.26
N ALA A 475 -8.10 -110.39 -1.58
CA ALA A 475 -7.63 -110.82 -2.88
C ALA A 475 -8.74 -111.11 -3.91
N GLN A 476 -8.38 -110.92 -5.18
CA GLN A 476 -9.13 -111.35 -6.34
C GLN A 476 -9.18 -112.89 -6.45
N THR A 477 -10.34 -113.42 -6.79
CA THR A 477 -10.48 -114.66 -7.58
C THR A 477 -11.57 -114.44 -8.62
N ALA A 478 -11.27 -114.76 -9.88
CA ALA A 478 -12.23 -115.14 -10.90
C ALA A 478 -11.51 -116.17 -11.81
N PRO A 479 -12.21 -117.17 -12.36
CA PRO A 479 -11.62 -118.12 -13.30
C PRO A 479 -11.26 -117.47 -14.65
#